data_AF-A0A4U7BKQ3-F1
#
_entry.id   AF-A0A4U7BKQ3-F1
#
_cell.length_a   1.000
_cell.length_b   1.000
_cell.length_c   1.000
_cell.angle_alpha   90.00
_cell.angle_beta   90.00
_cell.angle_gamma   90.00
#
_symmetry.space_group_name_H-M   'P 1'
#
loop_
_entity.id
_entity.type
_entity.pdbx_description
1 polymer ?
#
loop_
_entity_poly.entity_id
_entity_poly.type
_entity_poly.pdbx_seq_one_letter_code
_entity_poly.pdbx_strand_id
1 'polypeptide(L)'
;MAWIFLIIAGICEIIGVIIMKKYVDTHAKKYLLSLILCFMCSFMSLSLSMQSIAMSIAYAIWTGIGAVGSVVVGVVLFKESKNFLKLFFILVILVSTIALKLLS
;
A
#
# COMPACT_ATOMS: atom_id res chain seq x y z
N MET A 1 -1.50 -6.53 18.51
CA MET A 1 -0.58 -7.10 17.49
C MET A 1 -1.10 -6.96 16.07
N ALA A 2 -2.40 -7.17 15.80
CA ALA A 2 -3.02 -7.01 14.47
C ALA A 2 -2.66 -5.70 13.73
N TRP A 3 -2.60 -4.56 14.44
CA TRP A 3 -2.20 -3.27 13.87
C TRP A 3 -0.78 -3.24 13.29
N ILE A 4 0.16 -3.98 13.91
CA ILE A 4 1.54 -4.07 13.41
C ILE A 4 1.56 -4.88 12.10
N PHE A 5 0.84 -5.99 12.05
CA PHE A 5 0.67 -6.78 10.82
C PHE A 5 0.03 -5.95 9.70
N LEU A 6 -0.89 -5.05 10.04
CA LEU A 6 -1.53 -4.17 9.07
C LEU A 6 -0.56 -3.13 8.49
N ILE A 7 0.30 -2.53 9.33
CA ILE A 7 1.37 -1.62 8.87
C ILE A 7 2.37 -2.38 8.00
N ILE A 8 2.78 -3.59 8.41
CA ILE A 8 3.68 -4.45 7.64
C ILE A 8 3.06 -4.81 6.29
N ALA A 9 1.76 -5.14 6.26
CA ALA A 9 1.02 -5.43 5.03
C ALA A 9 1.09 -4.24 4.05
N GLY A 10 0.86 -3.02 4.55
CA GLY A 10 0.94 -1.80 3.75
C GLY A 10 2.36 -1.51 3.24
N ILE A 11 3.39 -1.68 4.06
CA ILE A 11 4.79 -1.53 3.61
C ILE A 11 5.13 -2.56 2.53
N CYS A 12 4.70 -3.80 2.71
CA CYS A 12 4.92 -4.88 1.75
C CYS A 12 4.20 -4.60 0.43
N GLU A 13 3.03 -3.96 0.46
CA GLU A 13 2.33 -3.49 -0.74
C GLU A 13 3.14 -2.42 -1.48
N ILE A 14 3.68 -1.41 -0.77
CA ILE A 14 4.51 -0.36 -1.37
C ILE A 14 5.74 -0.97 -2.05
N ILE A 15 6.40 -1.94 -1.40
CA ILE A 15 7.54 -2.67 -1.99
C ILE A 15 7.07 -3.45 -3.24
N GLY A 16 5.91 -4.09 -3.17
CA GLY A 16 5.28 -4.77 -4.31
C GLY A 16 5.09 -3.85 -5.51
N VAL A 17 4.61 -2.62 -5.28
CA VAL A 17 4.43 -1.62 -6.35
C VAL A 17 5.77 -1.17 -6.94
N ILE A 18 6.82 -1.00 -6.13
CA ILE A 18 8.18 -0.70 -6.63
C ILE A 18 8.68 -1.83 -7.54
N ILE A 19 8.53 -3.08 -7.10
CA ILE A 19 8.95 -4.26 -7.88
C ILE A 19 8.12 -4.36 -9.16
N MET A 20 6.82 -4.07 -9.10
CA MET A 20 5.94 -4.06 -10.26
C MET A 20 6.43 -3.05 -11.30
N LYS A 21 6.77 -1.83 -10.87
CA LYS A 21 7.29 -0.81 -11.78
C LYS A 21 8.62 -1.21 -12.41
N LYS A 22 9.54 -1.80 -11.63
CA LYS A 22 10.80 -2.35 -12.16
C LYS A 22 10.58 -3.51 -13.14
N TYR A 23 9.58 -4.35 -12.89
CA TYR A 23 9.22 -5.43 -13.80
C TYR A 23 8.72 -4.89 -15.14
N VAL A 24 7.88 -3.85 -15.12
CA VAL A 24 7.41 -3.17 -16.34
C VAL A 24 8.59 -2.59 -17.13
N ASP A 25 9.56 -1.97 -16.47
CA ASP A 25 10.69 -1.34 -17.16
C ASP A 25 11.74 -2.35 -17.67
N THR A 26 11.93 -3.49 -16.99
CA THR A 26 13.02 -4.45 -17.30
C THR A 26 12.53 -5.74 -17.96
N HIS A 27 11.23 -6.08 -17.87
CA HIS A 27 10.62 -7.36 -18.27
C HIS A 27 11.32 -8.63 -17.73
N ALA A 28 12.20 -8.51 -16.74
CA ALA A 28 12.94 -9.65 -16.21
C ALA A 28 12.05 -10.54 -15.32
N LYS A 29 11.99 -11.84 -15.67
CA LYS A 29 11.24 -12.86 -14.93
C LYS A 29 11.59 -12.95 -13.43
N LYS A 30 12.79 -12.53 -13.04
CA LYS A 30 13.22 -12.45 -11.63
C LYS A 30 12.34 -11.53 -10.78
N TYR A 31 11.87 -10.41 -11.35
CA TYR A 31 10.99 -9.49 -10.63
C TYR A 31 9.56 -10.01 -10.52
N LEU A 32 9.11 -10.84 -11.47
CA LEU A 32 7.79 -11.49 -11.39
C LEU A 32 7.68 -12.40 -10.16
N LEU A 33 8.71 -13.22 -9.90
CA LEU A 33 8.72 -14.11 -8.73
C LEU A 33 8.72 -13.31 -7.42
N SER A 34 9.54 -12.25 -7.36
CA SER A 34 9.60 -11.37 -6.20
C SER A 34 8.30 -10.60 -5.98
N LEU A 35 7.60 -10.22 -7.05
CA LEU A 35 6.30 -9.55 -7.00
C LEU A 35 5.24 -10.46 -6.35
N ILE A 36 5.16 -11.71 -6.82
CA ILE A 36 4.21 -12.70 -6.29
C ILE A 36 4.47 -12.92 -4.80
N LEU A 37 5.73 -13.14 -4.41
CA LEU A 37 6.09 -13.35 -3.01
C LEU A 37 5.74 -12.14 -2.12
N CYS A 38 5.99 -10.92 -2.61
CA CYS A 38 5.70 -9.70 -1.88
C CYS A 38 4.19 -9.51 -1.69
N PHE A 39 3.39 -9.68 -2.75
CA PHE A 39 1.93 -9.58 -2.65
C PHE A 39 1.33 -10.68 -1.77
N MET A 40 1.83 -11.92 -1.86
CA MET A 40 1.39 -13.00 -0.97
C MET A 40 1.67 -12.68 0.49
N CYS A 41 2.85 -12.15 0.81
CA CYS A 41 3.21 -11.74 2.17
C CYS A 41 2.33 -10.59 2.68
N SER A 42 2.03 -9.61 1.81
CA SER A 42 1.13 -8.50 2.13
C SER A 42 -0.29 -9.00 2.44
N PHE A 43 -0.85 -9.87 1.60
CA PHE A 43 -2.18 -10.42 1.82
C PHE A 43 -2.27 -11.34 3.04
N MET A 44 -1.24 -12.14 3.33
CA MET A 44 -1.20 -12.93 4.57
C MET A 44 -1.20 -12.03 5.81
N SER A 45 -0.40 -10.97 5.80
CA SER A 45 -0.33 -10.02 6.91
C SER A 45 -1.65 -9.26 7.09
N LEU A 46 -2.31 -8.89 5.99
CA LEU A 46 -3.64 -8.29 6.01
C LEU A 46 -4.67 -9.25 6.60
N SER A 47 -4.67 -10.52 6.16
CA SER A 47 -5.57 -11.56 6.68
C SER A 47 -5.40 -11.75 8.19
N LEU A 48 -4.17 -11.79 8.69
CA LEU A 48 -3.89 -11.85 10.13
C LEU A 48 -4.41 -10.62 10.88
N SER A 49 -4.32 -9.43 10.28
CA SER A 49 -4.87 -8.22 10.90
C SER A 49 -6.40 -8.23 10.99
N MET A 50 -7.07 -8.83 10.00
CA MET A 50 -8.53 -8.94 9.92
C MET A 50 -9.13 -9.92 10.95
N GLN A 51 -8.30 -10.76 11.61
CA GLN A 51 -8.77 -11.61 12.71
C GLN A 51 -9.15 -10.80 13.96
N SER A 52 -8.62 -9.58 14.12
CA SER A 52 -8.93 -8.72 15.26
C SER A 52 -9.50 -7.35 14.89
N ILE A 53 -9.33 -6.92 13.63
CA ILE A 53 -9.80 -5.63 13.13
C ILE A 53 -10.93 -5.89 12.14
N ALA A 54 -12.02 -5.13 12.24
CA ALA A 54 -13.12 -5.21 11.28
C ALA A 54 -12.60 -5.05 9.84
N MET A 55 -13.10 -5.89 8.93
CA MET A 55 -12.65 -5.95 7.54
C MET A 55 -12.66 -4.58 6.86
N SER A 56 -13.71 -3.78 7.08
CA SER A 56 -13.85 -2.42 6.53
C SER A 56 -12.73 -1.49 6.97
N ILE A 57 -12.35 -1.52 8.25
CA ILE A 57 -11.27 -0.69 8.80
C ILE A 57 -9.93 -1.21 8.28
N ALA A 58 -9.72 -2.52 8.33
CA ALA A 58 -8.45 -3.12 7.95
C ALA A 58 -8.11 -2.84 6.48
N TYR A 59 -9.08 -3.04 5.58
CA TYR A 59 -8.90 -2.83 4.15
C TYR A 59 -8.74 -1.34 3.80
N ALA A 60 -9.52 -0.46 4.45
CA ALA A 60 -9.39 0.98 4.24
C ALA A 60 -7.98 1.48 4.61
N ILE A 61 -7.45 1.05 5.76
CA ILE A 61 -6.12 1.49 6.21
C ILE A 61 -5.01 0.89 5.36
N TRP A 62 -5.12 -0.40 5.00
CA TRP A 62 -4.16 -1.05 4.10
C TRP A 62 -4.09 -0.32 2.75
N THR A 63 -5.22 -0.13 2.08
CA THR A 63 -5.29 0.60 0.80
C THR A 63 -4.84 2.06 0.93
N GLY A 64 -5.14 2.74 2.04
CA GLY A 64 -4.66 4.09 2.32
C GLY A 64 -3.14 4.17 2.40
N ILE A 65 -2.51 3.26 3.14
CA ILE A 65 -1.04 3.17 3.25
C ILE A 65 -0.42 2.86 1.88
N GLY A 66 -0.97 1.88 1.16
CA GLY A 66 -0.53 1.50 -0.18
C GLY A 66 -0.59 2.66 -1.17
N ALA A 67 -1.72 3.38 -1.21
CA ALA A 67 -1.92 4.52 -2.13
C ALA A 67 -0.95 5.67 -1.83
N VAL A 68 -0.85 6.09 -0.57
CA VAL A 68 0.06 7.18 -0.16
C VAL A 68 1.50 6.80 -0.44
N GLY A 69 1.92 5.61 0.00
CA GLY A 69 3.28 5.14 -0.16
C GLY A 69 3.68 4.98 -1.62
N SER A 70 2.77 4.47 -2.47
CA SER A 70 3.02 4.34 -3.91
C SER A 70 3.24 5.68 -4.59
N VAL A 71 2.50 6.72 -4.19
CA VAL A 71 2.69 8.06 -4.77
C VAL A 71 3.96 8.72 -4.25
N VAL A 72 4.28 8.57 -2.96
CA VAL A 72 5.55 9.05 -2.40
C VAL A 72 6.73 8.40 -3.13
N VAL A 73 6.67 7.09 -3.32
CA VAL A 73 7.63 6.31 -4.12
C VAL A 73 7.68 6.81 -5.57
N GLY A 74 6.53 7.04 -6.22
CA GLY A 74 6.45 7.58 -7.58
C GLY A 74 7.18 8.90 -7.73
N VAL A 75 6.96 9.82 -6.79
CA VAL A 75 7.59 11.14 -6.79
C VAL A 75 9.08 11.08 -6.46
N VAL A 76 9.49 10.26 -5.48
CA VAL A 76 10.87 10.22 -4.98
C VAL A 76 11.78 9.35 -5.85
N LEU A 77 11.36 8.12 -6.16
CA LEU A 77 12.18 7.14 -6.88
C LEU A 77 12.03 7.24 -8.39
N PHE A 78 10.81 7.49 -8.88
CA PHE A 78 10.53 7.54 -10.32
C PHE A 78 10.45 8.96 -10.89
N LYS A 79 10.67 9.98 -10.04
CA LYS A 79 10.65 11.41 -10.41
C LYS A 79 9.39 11.81 -11.19
N GLU A 80 8.26 11.17 -10.90
CA GLU A 80 6.99 11.54 -11.52
C GLU A 80 6.64 12.99 -11.19
N SER A 81 5.96 13.66 -12.13
CA SER A 81 5.55 15.06 -11.96
C SER A 81 4.74 15.24 -10.68
N LYS A 82 5.20 16.17 -9.83
CA LYS A 82 4.55 16.57 -8.59
C LYS A 82 3.28 17.36 -8.91
N ASN A 83 2.24 16.66 -9.31
CA ASN A 83 0.95 17.30 -9.54
C ASN A 83 0.32 17.60 -8.17
N PHE A 84 0.20 18.88 -7.83
CA PHE A 84 -0.34 19.34 -6.54
C PHE A 84 -1.75 18.79 -6.28
N LEU A 85 -2.54 18.60 -7.35
CA LEU A 85 -3.86 17.96 -7.30
C LEU A 85 -3.79 16.48 -6.88
N LYS A 86 -2.79 15.70 -7.33
CA LYS A 86 -2.61 14.31 -6.88
C LYS A 86 -2.37 14.27 -5.36
N LEU A 87 -1.51 15.15 -4.86
CA LEU A 87 -1.19 15.22 -3.43
C LEU A 87 -2.44 15.58 -2.60
N PHE A 88 -3.25 16.51 -3.08
CA PHE A 88 -4.50 16.90 -2.44
C PHE A 88 -5.48 15.72 -2.32
N PHE A 89 -5.73 14.98 -3.40
CA PHE A 89 -6.65 13.84 -3.35
C PHE A 89 -6.13 12.68 -2.48
N ILE A 90 -4.82 12.51 -2.36
CA ILE A 90 -4.23 11.54 -1.43
C ILE A 90 -4.48 11.94 0.03
N LEU A 91 -4.39 13.24 0.35
CA LEU A 91 -4.75 13.73 1.67
C LEU A 91 -6.23 13.49 1.95
N VAL A 92 -7.11 13.68 0.96
CA VAL A 92 -8.55 13.36 1.09
C VAL A 92 -8.76 11.87 1.37
N ILE A 93 -8.04 10.98 0.68
CA ILE A 93 -8.08 9.54 0.94
C ILE A 93 -7.67 9.27 2.39
N LEU A 94 -6.51 9.76 2.82
CA LEU A 94 -6.00 9.59 4.19
C LEU A 94 -7.00 10.06 5.25
N VAL A 95 -7.54 11.27 5.09
CA VAL A 95 -8.53 11.84 6.01
C VAL A 95 -9.79 10.96 6.06
N SER A 96 -10.26 10.47 4.91
CA SER A 96 -11.40 9.56 4.83
C SER A 96 -11.12 8.24 5.53
N THR A 97 -9.91 7.69 5.37
CA THR A 97 -9.50 6.45 6.03
C THR A 97 -9.45 6.59 7.55
N ILE A 98 -8.90 7.70 8.03
CA ILE A 98 -8.80 8.01 9.46
C ILE A 98 -10.19 8.26 10.06
N ALA A 99 -11.04 9.00 9.35
CA ALA A 99 -12.43 9.23 9.75
C ALA A 99 -13.21 7.90 9.87
N LEU A 100 -13.01 6.97 8.93
CA LEU A 100 -13.62 5.64 8.98
C LEU A 100 -13.18 4.85 10.22
N LYS A 101 -11.90 4.95 10.61
CA LYS A 101 -11.38 4.35 11.85
C LYS A 101 -11.93 5.02 13.12
N LEU A 102 -12.28 6.31 13.06
CA LEU A 102 -12.83 7.04 14.22
C LEU A 102 -14.32 6.77 14.44
N LEU A 103 -15.05 6.46 13.36
CA LEU A 103 -16.48 6.18 13.38
C LEU A 103 -16.82 4.72 13.73
N SER A 104 -15.83 3.83 13.77
CA SER A 104 -16.00 2.39 13.91
C SER A 104 -15.12 1.81 15.00
#